data_AF-A0A246U1C7-F1
#
_entry.id   AF-A0A246U1C7-F1
#
_cell.length_a   1.000
_cell.length_b   1.000
_cell.length_c   1.000
_cell.angle_alpha   90.00
_cell.angle_beta   90.00
_cell.angle_gamma   90.00
#
_symmetry.space_group_name_H-M   'P 1'
#
loop_
_entity.id
_entity.type
_entity.pdbx_description
1 polymer ?
#
loop_
_entity_poly.entity_id
_entity_poly.type
_entity_poly.pdbx_seq_one_letter_code
_entity_poly.pdbx_strand_id
1 'polypeptide(L)' 'MNMKKLISLASAVAALALTAGSASAQQTTGTMGTPSATTTIDGRQLPPPDPSFGGVITNDAVLTLHEHRHGT' A
#
# COMPACT_ATOMS: atom_id res chain seq x y z
N MET A 1 17.62 -0.48 46.47
CA MET A 1 17.18 0.58 45.53
C MET A 1 16.68 1.76 46.36
N ASN A 2 17.23 2.96 46.20
CA ASN A 2 16.86 4.10 47.05
C ASN A 2 15.47 4.62 46.66
N MET A 3 14.60 4.95 47.63
CA MET A 3 13.20 5.34 47.40
C MET A 3 13.03 6.43 46.32
N LYS A 4 13.97 7.37 46.25
CA LYS A 4 14.01 8.46 45.27
C LYS A 4 14.19 7.97 43.83
N LYS A 5 14.98 6.91 43.63
CA LYS A 5 15.14 6.24 42.32
C LYS A 5 13.87 5.50 41.91
N LEU A 6 13.15 4.90 42.86
CA LEU A 6 11.87 4.23 42.58
C LEU A 6 10.80 5.23 42.12
N ILE A 7 10.69 6.37 42.80
CA ILE A 7 9.73 7.42 42.44
C ILE A 7 10.05 8.04 41.07
N SER A 8 11.33 8.34 40.82
CA SER A 8 11.78 8.87 39.54
C SER A 8 11.53 7.89 38.38
N LEU A 9 11.77 6.60 38.60
CA LEU A 9 11.54 5.58 37.58
C LEU A 9 10.05 5.40 37.27
N ALA A 10 9.20 5.39 38.31
CA ALA A 10 7.76 5.31 38.14
C ALA A 10 7.19 6.50 37.36
N SER A 11 7.67 7.71 37.63
CA SER A 11 7.27 8.92 36.91
C SER A 11 7.69 8.88 35.43
N ALA A 12 8.90 8.41 35.13
CA ALA A 12 9.36 8.28 33.75
C ALA A 12 8.52 7.26 32.97
N VAL A 13 8.23 6.10 33.56
CA VAL A 13 7.39 5.06 32.93
C VAL A 13 5.97 5.58 32.67
N ALA A 14 5.39 6.31 33.63
CA ALA A 14 4.08 6.92 33.45
C ALA A 14 4.09 7.93 32.28
N ALA A 15 5.09 8.81 32.20
CA ALA A 15 5.20 9.78 31.11
C ALA A 15 5.28 9.12 29.72
N LEU A 16 6.04 8.04 29.58
CA LEU A 16 6.11 7.29 28.31
C LEU A 16 4.76 6.66 27.94
N ALA A 17 4.04 6.10 28.91
CA ALA A 17 2.74 5.47 28.66
C ALA A 17 1.70 6.46 28.11
N LEU A 18 1.75 7.74 28.51
CA LEU A 18 0.87 8.78 27.96
C LEU A 18 1.17 9.15 26.50
N THR A 19 2.37 8.86 26.00
CA THR A 19 2.77 9.18 24.61
C THR A 19 2.48 8.06 23.60
N ALA A 20 2.03 6.89 24.08
CA ALA A 20 1.65 5.77 23.23
C ALA A 20 0.29 6.03 22.57
N GLY A 21 0.27 6.91 21.56
CA GLY A 21 -0.90 7.12 20.71
C GLY A 21 -1.18 5.92 19.79
N SER A 22 -2.44 5.71 19.44
CA SER A 22 -2.84 4.73 18.44
C SER A 22 -2.30 5.13 17.06
N ALA A 23 -1.37 4.34 16.50
CA ALA A 23 -0.97 4.51 15.12
C ALA A 23 -2.14 4.13 14.20
N SER A 24 -2.61 5.08 13.38
CA SER A 24 -3.58 4.79 12.32
C SER A 24 -2.90 3.92 11.27
N ALA A 25 -3.14 2.61 11.31
CA ALA A 25 -2.68 1.70 10.27
C ALA A 25 -3.34 2.06 8.93
N GLN A 26 -2.57 1.99 7.84
CA GLN A 26 -3.07 2.24 6.50
C GLN A 26 -4.19 1.24 6.17
N GLN A 27 -5.33 1.72 5.66
CA GLN A 27 -6.44 0.85 5.29
C GLN A 27 -6.06 -0.01 4.09
N THR A 28 -5.92 -1.31 4.32
CA THR A 28 -5.79 -2.31 3.28
C THR A 28 -6.96 -3.29 3.36
N THR A 29 -7.59 -3.57 2.22
CA THR A 29 -8.54 -4.69 2.12
C THR A 29 -7.76 -5.96 1.84
N GLY A 30 -7.80 -6.93 2.76
CA GLY A 30 -7.08 -8.22 2.65
C GLY A 30 -5.72 -8.24 3.35
N THR A 31 -5.05 -9.40 3.34
CA THR A 31 -3.69 -9.57 3.89
C THR A 31 -2.66 -9.01 2.91
N MET A 32 -1.78 -8.12 3.38
CA MET A 32 -0.70 -7.55 2.57
C MET A 32 0.14 -8.64 1.90
N GLY A 33 0.34 -8.54 0.59
CA GLY A 33 1.07 -9.54 -0.21
C GLY A 33 0.22 -10.66 -0.82
N THR A 34 -1.09 -10.68 -0.58
CA THR A 34 -2.01 -11.60 -1.27
C THR A 34 -2.47 -11.01 -2.61
N PRO A 35 -2.79 -11.85 -3.62
CA PRO A 35 -3.30 -11.37 -4.91
C PRO A 35 -4.65 -10.63 -4.81
N SER A 36 -5.37 -10.75 -3.69
CA SER A 36 -6.63 -10.03 -3.43
C SER A 36 -6.43 -8.73 -2.64
N ALA A 37 -5.20 -8.39 -2.24
CA ALA A 37 -4.94 -7.20 -1.43
C ALA A 37 -5.18 -5.93 -2.25
N THR A 38 -6.05 -5.04 -1.77
CA THR A 38 -6.37 -3.76 -2.41
C THR A 38 -6.11 -2.60 -1.45
N THR A 39 -5.50 -1.52 -1.93
CA THR A 39 -5.36 -0.26 -1.20
C THR A 39 -6.31 0.76 -1.78
N THR A 40 -7.18 1.35 -0.95
CA THR A 40 -8.05 2.46 -1.36
C THR A 40 -7.24 3.74 -1.46
N ILE A 41 -7.22 4.35 -2.65
CA ILE A 41 -6.63 5.67 -2.92
C ILE A 41 -7.80 6.65 -3.15
N ASP A 42 -7.69 7.91 -2.72
CA ASP A 42 -8.76 8.95 -2.75
C ASP A 42 -9.30 9.32 -4.16
N GLY A 43 -8.94 8.58 -5.21
CA GLY A 43 -9.52 8.74 -6.54
C GLY A 43 -9.23 10.08 -7.23
N ARG A 44 -8.35 10.91 -6.65
CA ARG A 44 -7.81 12.12 -7.30
C ARG A 44 -6.81 11.68 -8.37
N GLN A 45 -7.41 11.35 -9.52
CA GLN A 45 -6.90 10.69 -10.70
C GLN A 45 -5.45 11.00 -11.12
N LEU A 46 -4.63 9.95 -11.29
CA LEU A 46 -3.48 9.80 -12.19
C LEU A 46 -3.36 8.29 -12.51
N PRO A 47 -3.35 7.85 -13.78
CA PRO A 47 -2.66 8.47 -14.91
C PRO A 47 -3.56 9.31 -15.83
N PRO A 48 -2.98 10.17 -16.69
CA PRO A 48 -3.71 10.79 -17.78
C PRO A 48 -4.46 9.73 -18.61
N PRO A 49 -5.57 10.09 -19.27
CA PRO A 49 -6.21 9.19 -20.22
C PRO A 49 -5.18 8.66 -21.22
N ASP A 50 -5.26 7.37 -21.53
CA ASP A 50 -4.33 6.72 -22.46
C ASP A 50 -4.26 7.52 -23.77
N PRO A 51 -3.06 7.82 -24.27
CA PRO A 51 -2.92 8.56 -25.52
C PRO A 51 -3.61 7.77 -26.63
N SER A 52 -4.33 8.48 -27.51
CA SER A 52 -4.88 7.85 -28.70
C SER A 52 -3.76 7.19 -29.51
N PHE A 53 -4.06 6.02 -30.06
CA PHE A 53 -3.12 5.30 -30.92
C PHE A 53 -2.72 6.20 -32.11
N GLY A 54 -1.44 6.55 -32.18
CA GLY A 54 -0.87 7.41 -33.24
C GLY A 54 -0.36 6.64 -34.47
N GLY A 55 -0.53 5.33 -34.50
CA GLY A 55 -0.11 4.50 -35.63
C GLY A 55 -1.15 4.47 -36.74
N VAL A 56 -0.70 4.32 -37.98
CA VAL A 56 -1.56 3.96 -39.11
C VAL A 56 -1.61 2.44 -39.16
N ILE A 57 -2.80 1.85 -39.13
CA ILE A 57 -2.95 0.40 -39.33
C ILE A 57 -2.62 0.10 -40.79
N THR A 58 -1.48 -0.53 -41.04
CA THR A 58 -1.06 -1.00 -42.36
C THR A 58 -1.36 -2.49 -42.50
N ASN A 59 -1.40 -3.02 -43.72
CA ASN A 59 -1.74 -4.42 -44.00
C ASN A 59 -0.78 -5.43 -43.33
N ASP A 60 0.42 -4.99 -42.96
CA ASP A 60 1.45 -5.78 -42.26
C ASP A 60 1.44 -5.60 -40.73
N ALA A 61 0.49 -4.81 -40.19
CA ALA A 61 0.33 -4.64 -38.74
C ALA A 61 -0.19 -5.95 -38.12
N VAL A 62 0.74 -6.82 -37.71
CA VAL A 62 0.41 -8.01 -36.94
C VAL A 62 -0.01 -7.58 -35.54
N LEU A 63 -1.32 -7.63 -35.27
CA LEU A 63 -1.83 -7.60 -33.90
C LEU A 63 -1.46 -8.94 -33.26
N THR A 64 -0.29 -9.01 -32.62
CA THR A 64 0.11 -10.21 -31.88
C THR A 64 -0.82 -10.36 -30.67
N LEU A 65 -1.92 -11.10 -30.84
CA LEU A 65 -2.69 -11.59 -29.72
C LEU A 65 -1.84 -12.67 -29.04
N HIS A 66 -1.29 -12.32 -27.87
CA HIS A 66 -0.60 -13.27 -27.01
C HIS A 66 -1.64 -14.21 -26.40
N GLU A 67 -2.09 -15.19 -27.18
CA GLU A 67 -2.92 -16.29 -26.71
C GLU A 67 -2.06 -17.21 -25.83
N HIS A 68 -2.23 -17.07 -24.52
CA HIS A 68 -1.63 -17.93 -23.51
C HIS A 68 -2.29 -19.32 -23.54
N ARG A 69 -1.85 -20.18 -24.46
CA ARG A 69 -2.25 -21.60 -24.47
C ARG A 69 -1.63 -22.34 -23.30
N HIS A 70 -2.40 -22.50 -22.22
CA HIS A 70 -2.14 -23.53 -21.21
C HIS A 70 -2.38 -24.91 -21.84
N GLY A 71 -1.28 -25.63 -22.09
CA GLY A 71 -1.33 -27.06 -22.40
C GLY A 71 -1.44 -27.90 -21.13
N THR A 72 -2.38 -28.83 -21.12
CA THR A 72 -2.33 -30.08 -20.36
C THR A 72 -2.14 -31.22 -21.34
#